data_AF-A0A195EIW2-F1
#
_entry.id   AF-A0A195EIW2-F1
#
_cell.length_a   1.000
_cell.length_b   1.000
_cell.length_c   1.000
_cell.angle_alpha   90.00
_cell.angle_beta   90.00
_cell.angle_gamma   90.00
#
_symmetry.space_group_name_H-M   'P 1'
#
loop_
_entity.id
_entity.type
_entity.pdbx_description
1 polymer ?
#
loop_
_entity_poly.entity_id
_entity_poly.type
_entity_poly.pdbx_seq_one_letter_code
_entity_poly.pdbx_strand_id
1 'polypeptide(L)'
;MTQRMIVNLLLKAQPQPFLKPTLPMYINSYSPFVKTILQSRMLCKHVEIVDHTCKISSYNDYLMNYKPIQRILRNTLQELLGMTKIDTIKVIEDYPQLKKRSRADILDNYYNLIKAGIQKDTIIDNIWLLTHENYKLADKLDCIKVLNIDNNQLVPWLCLTQDELANYVLYAQEDIESYTYNRLEYLSHKFECSIQQLCEITVPNSFLLKIPISSIDKKLNILYEYNIKNKDILKDVWVLRYSENHIRHRCELYQDTGRLKMKTWAIRCSLQVILRAIQKNKVERSLMQHYGNVSDYLQNKLKVDDEMLNSMVQKVPNILRVNIAKLDQLVNILHQNGVTSNEILRHARIFYFNIDTIQNRIAILKKANLAPKLTVLMQSERIFDQYVEMNDERQKLLQKHGSVKNYLINTLNVEEKLLEKAITKYPSILRVKFKKLTELIDLLQQNGITGDDILSRPKIVYFNIETLRKRIEILKENGIPPRINLLICEQKCIDRYVKLKSHNSKNINTD
;
A
#
# COMPACT_ATOMS: atom_id res chain seq x y z
N MET A 1 52.42 19.14 -78.32
CA MET A 1 52.90 18.08 -77.41
C MET A 1 52.22 18.29 -76.05
N THR A 2 50.91 18.12 -75.85
CA THR A 2 50.01 16.96 -76.01
C THR A 2 50.50 15.68 -75.34
N GLN A 3 49.92 15.33 -74.19
CA GLN A 3 49.16 14.08 -74.06
C GLN A 3 48.33 14.00 -72.76
N ARG A 4 47.06 13.64 -72.96
CA ARG A 4 46.14 13.05 -71.98
C ARG A 4 46.71 11.71 -71.50
N MET A 5 46.49 11.37 -70.22
CA MET A 5 46.43 9.97 -69.80
C MET A 5 45.12 9.69 -69.07
N ILE A 6 44.32 8.88 -69.76
CA ILE A 6 43.23 8.07 -69.24
C ILE A 6 43.88 6.93 -68.44
N VAL A 7 43.39 6.66 -67.24
CA VAL A 7 43.54 5.32 -66.63
C VAL A 7 42.17 4.87 -66.13
N ASN A 8 41.58 3.98 -66.91
CA ASN A 8 40.50 3.09 -66.47
C ASN A 8 41.04 2.16 -65.40
N LEU A 9 40.36 2.07 -64.25
CA LEU A 9 40.40 0.90 -63.39
C LEU A 9 38.98 0.57 -62.92
N LEU A 10 38.28 -0.21 -63.75
CA LEU A 10 37.23 -1.11 -63.28
C LEU A 10 37.88 -2.23 -62.49
N LEU A 11 37.44 -2.46 -61.24
CA LEU A 11 36.85 -3.73 -60.78
C LEU A 11 36.57 -3.70 -59.26
N LYS A 12 35.28 -3.89 -58.96
CA LYS A 12 34.62 -4.32 -57.72
C LYS A 12 35.50 -4.74 -56.53
N ALA A 13 35.21 -4.14 -55.37
CA ALA A 13 35.34 -4.80 -54.07
C ALA A 13 33.96 -4.76 -53.36
N GLN A 14 33.52 -5.94 -52.92
CA GLN A 14 32.30 -6.17 -52.15
C GLN A 14 32.32 -5.41 -50.80
N PRO A 15 31.19 -4.93 -50.28
CA PRO A 15 31.08 -4.63 -48.86
C PRO A 15 30.85 -5.95 -48.10
N GLN A 16 31.76 -6.27 -47.17
CA GLN A 16 31.59 -7.36 -46.21
C GLN A 16 30.34 -7.13 -45.33
N PRO A 17 29.66 -8.20 -44.90
CA PRO A 17 28.53 -8.10 -43.98
C PRO A 17 29.03 -7.80 -42.56
N PHE A 18 28.70 -6.62 -42.03
CA PHE A 18 28.94 -6.32 -40.63
C PHE A 18 28.10 -7.24 -39.74
N LEU A 19 28.80 -7.92 -38.83
CA LEU A 19 28.27 -8.77 -37.77
C LEU A 19 27.17 -8.05 -36.98
N LYS A 20 26.00 -8.70 -36.83
CA LYS A 20 24.94 -8.28 -35.90
C LYS A 20 25.54 -8.11 -34.49
N PRO A 21 25.48 -6.93 -33.87
CA PRO A 21 25.84 -6.83 -32.46
C PRO A 21 24.78 -7.55 -31.63
N THR A 22 25.20 -8.57 -30.88
CA THR A 22 24.44 -9.17 -29.80
C THR A 22 24.08 -8.10 -28.77
N LEU A 23 22.82 -7.67 -28.76
CA LEU A 23 22.26 -6.77 -27.75
C LEU A 23 22.18 -7.51 -26.39
N PRO A 24 22.56 -6.89 -25.27
CA PRO A 24 22.49 -7.53 -23.97
C PRO A 24 21.04 -7.81 -23.56
N MET A 25 20.75 -9.05 -23.14
CA MET A 25 19.51 -9.40 -22.47
C MET A 25 19.48 -8.77 -21.08
N TYR A 26 18.89 -7.59 -20.95
CA TYR A 26 18.62 -6.99 -19.64
C TYR A 26 17.32 -7.52 -19.06
N ILE A 27 17.45 -8.21 -17.92
CA ILE A 27 16.37 -8.77 -17.11
C ILE A 27 15.37 -7.70 -16.68
N ASN A 28 14.10 -7.98 -17.01
CA ASN A 28 12.83 -7.47 -16.51
C ASN A 28 12.86 -6.40 -15.40
N SER A 29 12.48 -5.17 -15.76
CA SER A 29 11.94 -4.19 -14.81
C SER A 29 10.80 -3.37 -15.43
N TYR A 30 9.73 -4.07 -15.83
CA TYR A 30 8.49 -3.43 -16.26
C TYR A 30 7.69 -2.86 -15.10
N SER A 31 6.86 -1.87 -15.43
CA SER A 31 5.82 -1.40 -14.53
C SER A 31 4.88 -2.58 -14.21
N PRO A 32 4.60 -2.87 -12.92
CA PRO A 32 3.64 -3.90 -12.51
C PRO A 32 2.30 -3.79 -13.26
N PHE A 33 1.91 -2.55 -13.60
CA PHE A 33 0.70 -2.25 -14.35
C PHE A 33 0.65 -2.88 -15.75
N VAL A 34 1.76 -2.84 -16.51
CA VAL A 34 1.83 -3.44 -17.86
C VAL A 34 1.68 -4.95 -17.76
N LYS A 35 2.33 -5.56 -16.77
CA LYS A 35 2.22 -7.00 -16.49
C LYS A 35 0.79 -7.38 -16.10
N THR A 36 0.12 -6.60 -15.27
CA THR A 36 -1.29 -6.83 -14.89
C THR A 36 -2.24 -6.71 -16.09
N ILE A 37 -2.06 -5.71 -16.96
CA ILE A 37 -2.90 -5.57 -18.17
C ILE A 37 -2.67 -6.75 -19.12
N LEU A 38 -1.42 -7.11 -19.39
CA LEU A 38 -1.09 -8.27 -20.22
C LEU A 38 -1.74 -9.55 -19.67
N GLN A 39 -1.61 -9.81 -18.37
CA GLN A 39 -2.28 -10.93 -17.71
C GLN A 39 -3.81 -10.88 -17.88
N SER A 40 -4.42 -9.70 -17.73
CA SER A 40 -5.87 -9.54 -17.89
C SER A 40 -6.38 -9.79 -19.33
N ARG A 41 -5.53 -9.53 -20.34
CA ARG A 41 -5.82 -9.78 -21.76
C ARG A 41 -5.53 -11.23 -22.16
N MET A 42 -4.52 -11.87 -21.56
CA MET A 42 -4.18 -13.28 -21.76
C MET A 42 -5.27 -14.23 -21.23
N LEU A 43 -6.02 -13.82 -20.20
CA LEU A 43 -7.17 -14.56 -19.71
C LEU A 43 -8.29 -14.53 -20.76
N CYS A 44 -8.42 -15.61 -21.55
CA CYS A 44 -9.53 -15.81 -22.49
C CYS A 44 -10.87 -15.65 -21.75
N LYS A 45 -11.55 -14.52 -21.94
CA LYS A 45 -12.68 -14.14 -21.08
C LYS A 45 -13.91 -15.01 -21.27
N HIS A 46 -14.18 -15.56 -22.45
CA HIS A 46 -15.26 -16.52 -22.64
C HIS A 46 -14.82 -17.60 -23.65
N VAL A 47 -14.86 -18.85 -23.20
CA VAL A 47 -14.94 -20.01 -24.10
C VAL A 47 -16.30 -20.63 -23.79
N GLU A 48 -17.32 -20.24 -24.55
CA GLU A 48 -18.54 -21.04 -24.71
C GLU A 48 -18.26 -22.05 -25.82
N ILE A 49 -17.69 -23.19 -25.46
CA ILE A 49 -17.67 -24.38 -26.31
C ILE A 49 -18.00 -25.55 -25.40
N VAL A 50 -18.87 -26.41 -25.92
CA VAL A 50 -19.56 -27.55 -25.31
C VAL A 50 -18.74 -28.20 -24.20
N ASP A 51 -19.35 -28.18 -23.02
CA ASP A 51 -18.80 -28.62 -21.76
C ASP A 51 -18.33 -30.08 -21.80
N HIS A 52 -17.04 -30.31 -22.06
CA HIS A 52 -16.38 -31.56 -21.67
C HIS A 52 -15.91 -31.51 -20.21
N THR A 53 -16.11 -30.40 -19.49
CA THR A 53 -15.84 -30.38 -18.06
C THR A 53 -17.00 -31.08 -17.37
N CYS A 54 -16.80 -32.37 -17.10
CA CYS A 54 -17.77 -33.16 -16.35
C CYS A 54 -18.24 -32.35 -15.14
N LYS A 55 -19.55 -32.06 -15.07
CA LYS A 55 -20.18 -31.48 -13.90
C LYS A 55 -19.89 -32.40 -12.72
N ILE A 56 -18.93 -32.02 -11.89
CA ILE A 56 -18.51 -32.81 -10.74
C ILE A 56 -19.61 -32.69 -9.70
N SER A 57 -20.54 -33.65 -9.73
CA SER A 57 -21.69 -33.69 -8.83
C SER A 57 -21.41 -34.61 -7.64
N SER A 58 -20.47 -35.55 -7.81
CA SER A 58 -20.03 -36.51 -6.80
C SER A 58 -18.50 -36.71 -6.80
N TYR A 59 -17.97 -37.26 -5.70
CA TYR A 59 -16.57 -37.67 -5.61
C TYR A 59 -16.20 -38.76 -6.65
N ASN A 60 -17.17 -39.59 -7.07
CA ASN A 60 -16.98 -40.58 -8.12
C ASN A 60 -16.82 -39.91 -9.49
N ASP A 61 -17.55 -38.83 -9.80
CA ASP A 61 -17.37 -38.07 -11.04
C ASP A 61 -15.98 -37.42 -11.11
N TYR A 62 -15.46 -36.97 -9.97
CA TYR A 62 -14.09 -36.47 -9.85
C TYR A 62 -13.05 -37.56 -10.16
N LEU A 63 -13.23 -38.77 -9.61
CA LEU A 63 -12.31 -39.89 -9.83
C LEU A 63 -12.35 -40.43 -11.26
N MET A 64 -13.54 -40.56 -11.84
CA MET A 64 -13.75 -41.21 -13.13
C MET A 64 -13.48 -40.28 -14.31
N ASN A 65 -13.74 -38.98 -14.17
CA ASN A 65 -13.67 -38.04 -15.30
C ASN A 65 -12.58 -36.98 -15.13
N TYR A 66 -12.51 -36.32 -13.97
CA TYR A 66 -11.63 -35.17 -13.79
C TYR A 66 -10.16 -35.57 -13.56
N LYS A 67 -9.90 -36.60 -12.74
CA LYS A 67 -8.55 -37.09 -12.44
C LYS A 67 -7.82 -37.64 -13.69
N PRO A 68 -8.46 -38.38 -14.60
CA PRO A 68 -7.85 -38.76 -15.88
C PRO A 68 -7.50 -37.56 -16.77
N ILE A 69 -8.40 -36.58 -16.91
CA ILE A 69 -8.16 -35.37 -17.72
C ILE A 69 -6.93 -34.61 -17.19
N GLN A 70 -6.84 -34.40 -15.88
CA GLN A 70 -5.67 -33.75 -15.27
C GLN A 70 -4.37 -34.54 -15.46
N ARG A 71 -4.45 -35.88 -15.42
CA ARG A 71 -3.29 -36.75 -15.66
C ARG A 71 -2.84 -36.68 -17.12
N ILE A 72 -3.77 -36.73 -18.07
CA ILE A 72 -3.47 -36.63 -19.51
C ILE A 72 -2.86 -35.26 -19.81
N LEU A 73 -3.47 -34.17 -19.35
CA LEU A 73 -2.95 -32.82 -19.54
C LEU A 73 -1.53 -32.66 -18.99
N ARG A 74 -1.31 -33.16 -17.76
CA ARG A 74 0.03 -33.14 -17.14
C ARG A 74 1.04 -33.91 -17.97
N ASN A 75 0.73 -35.13 -18.36
CA ASN A 75 1.62 -35.94 -19.19
C ASN A 75 1.91 -35.25 -20.52
N THR A 76 0.90 -34.67 -21.17
CA THR A 76 1.07 -33.91 -22.43
C THR A 76 2.00 -32.71 -22.24
N LEU A 77 1.84 -31.91 -21.18
CA LEU A 77 2.74 -30.77 -20.92
C LEU A 77 4.16 -31.23 -20.60
N GLN A 78 4.33 -32.33 -19.86
CA GLN A 78 5.65 -32.90 -19.58
C GLN A 78 6.32 -33.44 -20.85
N GLU A 79 5.58 -34.14 -21.70
CA GLU A 79 6.03 -34.67 -23.00
C GLU A 79 6.48 -33.52 -23.93
N LEU A 80 5.66 -32.48 -24.08
CA LEU A 80 5.93 -31.37 -25.00
C LEU A 80 7.00 -30.42 -24.48
N LEU A 81 6.85 -29.96 -23.24
CA LEU A 81 7.64 -28.86 -22.68
C LEU A 81 8.83 -29.34 -21.85
N GLY A 82 8.95 -30.63 -21.54
CA GLY A 82 10.06 -31.16 -20.73
C GLY A 82 10.04 -30.66 -19.28
N MET A 83 8.88 -30.21 -18.78
CA MET A 83 8.73 -29.61 -17.47
C MET A 83 8.73 -30.64 -16.34
N THR A 84 9.18 -30.24 -15.15
CA THR A 84 9.07 -31.10 -13.97
C THR A 84 7.61 -31.28 -13.56
N LYS A 85 7.34 -32.33 -12.78
CA LYS A 85 5.99 -32.60 -12.26
C LYS A 85 5.46 -31.44 -11.40
N ILE A 86 6.34 -30.74 -10.68
CA ILE A 86 6.00 -29.62 -9.80
C ILE A 86 5.64 -28.39 -10.64
N ASP A 87 6.48 -28.04 -11.62
CA ASP A 87 6.24 -26.89 -12.49
C ASP A 87 4.95 -27.06 -13.30
N THR A 88 4.69 -28.29 -13.76
CA THR A 88 3.45 -28.60 -14.49
C THR A 88 2.19 -28.42 -13.62
N ILE A 89 2.25 -28.75 -12.32
CA ILE A 89 1.13 -28.50 -11.39
C ILE A 89 0.88 -27.00 -11.28
N LYS A 90 1.95 -26.24 -11.03
CA LYS A 90 1.87 -24.78 -10.89
C LYS A 90 1.29 -24.12 -12.14
N VAL A 91 1.71 -24.55 -13.32
CA VAL A 91 1.16 -24.07 -14.60
C VAL A 91 -0.34 -24.34 -14.74
N ILE A 92 -0.80 -25.54 -14.36
CA ILE A 92 -2.22 -25.91 -14.45
C ILE A 92 -3.06 -25.11 -13.44
N GLU A 93 -2.48 -24.71 -12.31
CA GLU A 93 -3.11 -23.81 -11.33
C GLU A 93 -3.16 -22.37 -11.85
N ASP A 94 -2.05 -21.87 -12.43
CA ASP A 94 -1.92 -20.51 -12.97
C ASP A 94 -2.79 -20.29 -14.24
N TYR A 95 -2.99 -21.34 -15.05
CA TYR A 95 -3.74 -21.29 -16.32
C TYR A 95 -4.86 -22.36 -16.38
N PRO A 96 -5.97 -22.16 -15.65
CA PRO A 96 -7.06 -23.13 -15.59
C PRO A 96 -7.76 -23.35 -16.94
N GLN A 97 -7.62 -22.43 -17.91
CA GLN A 97 -8.21 -22.59 -19.25
C GLN A 97 -7.64 -23.80 -20.01
N LEU A 98 -6.42 -24.26 -19.68
CA LEU A 98 -5.84 -25.47 -20.27
C LEU A 98 -6.72 -26.70 -20.03
N LYS A 99 -7.45 -26.74 -18.92
CA LYS A 99 -8.37 -27.85 -18.58
C LYS A 99 -9.57 -27.94 -19.51
N LYS A 100 -9.86 -26.87 -20.27
CA LYS A 100 -10.97 -26.80 -21.23
C LYS A 100 -10.55 -27.21 -22.65
N ARG A 101 -9.27 -27.53 -22.88
CA ARG A 101 -8.75 -27.91 -24.20
C ARG A 101 -8.54 -29.42 -24.28
N SER A 102 -8.83 -29.99 -25.45
CA SER A 102 -8.52 -31.39 -25.70
C SER A 102 -7.00 -31.58 -25.84
N ARG A 103 -6.52 -32.82 -25.68
CA ARG A 103 -5.10 -33.14 -25.95
C ARG A 103 -4.72 -32.81 -27.40
N ALA A 104 -5.63 -33.04 -28.35
CA ALA A 104 -5.43 -32.71 -29.76
C ALA A 104 -5.23 -31.21 -29.95
N ASP A 105 -6.12 -30.37 -29.39
CA ASP A 105 -5.99 -28.91 -29.49
C ASP A 105 -4.65 -28.39 -28.97
N ILE A 106 -4.17 -28.94 -27.84
CA ILE A 106 -2.89 -28.53 -27.23
C ILE A 106 -1.72 -28.95 -28.12
N LEU A 107 -1.77 -30.16 -28.70
CA LEU A 107 -0.75 -30.64 -29.63
C LEU A 107 -0.74 -29.79 -30.89
N ASP A 108 -1.90 -29.53 -31.49
CA ASP A 108 -2.01 -28.74 -32.72
C ASP A 108 -1.55 -27.31 -32.47
N ASN A 109 -1.89 -26.71 -31.33
CA ASN A 109 -1.38 -25.39 -30.93
C ASN A 109 0.15 -25.40 -30.80
N TYR A 110 0.72 -26.40 -30.11
CA TYR A 110 2.16 -26.53 -29.96
C TYR A 110 2.87 -26.66 -31.31
N TYR A 111 2.39 -27.54 -32.20
CA TYR A 111 3.00 -27.72 -33.51
C TYR A 111 2.80 -26.50 -34.42
N ASN A 112 1.67 -25.80 -34.32
CA ASN A 112 1.46 -24.54 -35.04
C ASN A 112 2.47 -23.46 -34.59
N LEU A 113 2.74 -23.35 -33.28
CA LEU A 113 3.75 -22.42 -32.74
C LEU A 113 5.17 -22.77 -33.24
N ILE A 114 5.54 -24.05 -33.20
CA ILE A 114 6.84 -24.52 -33.69
C ILE A 114 6.97 -24.30 -35.21
N LYS A 115 5.93 -24.59 -35.98
CA LYS A 115 5.87 -24.35 -37.43
C LYS A 115 6.00 -22.86 -37.77
N ALA A 116 5.46 -21.99 -36.92
CA ALA A 116 5.64 -20.55 -37.01
C ALA A 116 7.02 -20.07 -36.52
N GLY A 117 7.93 -20.96 -36.11
CA GLY A 117 9.28 -20.62 -35.68
C GLY A 117 9.40 -20.13 -34.23
N ILE A 118 8.35 -20.26 -33.42
CA ILE A 118 8.41 -19.94 -32.00
C ILE A 118 9.14 -21.07 -31.27
N GLN A 119 10.17 -20.72 -30.50
CA GLN A 119 11.01 -21.66 -29.77
C GLN A 119 10.30 -22.23 -28.55
N LYS A 120 10.69 -23.45 -28.17
CA LYS A 120 10.14 -24.16 -27.01
C LYS A 120 10.23 -23.34 -25.72
N ASP A 121 11.37 -22.70 -25.46
CA ASP A 121 11.58 -21.89 -24.25
C ASP A 121 10.62 -20.68 -24.21
N THR A 122 10.40 -20.03 -25.36
CA THR A 122 9.41 -18.95 -25.51
C THR A 122 7.99 -19.44 -25.21
N ILE A 123 7.65 -20.67 -25.60
CA ILE A 123 6.35 -21.29 -25.30
C ILE A 123 6.22 -21.57 -23.80
N ILE A 124 7.29 -22.04 -23.14
CA ILE A 124 7.32 -22.26 -21.68
C ILE A 124 7.09 -20.95 -20.92
N ASP A 125 7.67 -19.85 -21.38
CA ASP A 125 7.44 -18.53 -20.78
C ASP A 125 6.02 -17.98 -21.07
N ASN A 126 5.36 -18.49 -22.11
CA ASN A 126 4.06 -18.00 -22.61
C ASN A 126 3.03 -19.13 -22.78
N ILE A 127 2.86 -19.98 -21.77
CA ILE A 127 1.99 -21.18 -21.82
C ILE A 127 0.52 -20.86 -22.16
N TRP A 128 0.07 -19.63 -21.88
CA TRP A 128 -1.25 -19.16 -22.28
C TRP A 128 -1.51 -19.27 -23.79
N LEU A 129 -0.48 -19.31 -24.64
CA LEU A 129 -0.62 -19.58 -26.09
C LEU A 129 -1.30 -20.92 -26.36
N LEU A 130 -1.02 -21.95 -25.55
CA LEU A 130 -1.62 -23.29 -25.69
C LEU A 130 -3.12 -23.30 -25.32
N THR A 131 -3.63 -22.24 -24.69
CA THR A 131 -5.04 -22.12 -24.32
C THR A 131 -5.94 -21.59 -25.44
N HIS A 132 -5.37 -21.16 -26.58
CA HIS A 132 -6.12 -20.62 -27.71
C HIS A 132 -6.94 -21.70 -28.43
N GLU A 133 -7.98 -21.30 -29.15
CA GLU A 133 -8.59 -22.15 -30.17
C GLU A 133 -7.63 -22.27 -31.35
N ASN A 134 -7.50 -23.47 -31.90
CA ASN A 134 -6.47 -23.78 -32.88
C ASN A 134 -6.51 -22.88 -34.12
N TYR A 135 -7.69 -22.73 -34.73
CA TYR A 135 -7.87 -21.88 -35.90
C TYR A 135 -7.55 -20.41 -35.60
N LYS A 136 -8.00 -19.88 -34.44
CA LYS A 136 -7.70 -18.50 -34.02
C LYS A 136 -6.21 -18.26 -33.81
N LEU A 137 -5.48 -19.24 -33.27
CA LEU A 137 -4.04 -19.13 -33.11
C LEU A 137 -3.33 -19.14 -34.46
N ALA A 138 -3.75 -20.02 -35.37
CA ALA A 138 -3.21 -20.07 -36.73
C ALA A 138 -3.41 -18.74 -37.47
N ASP A 139 -4.62 -18.17 -37.45
CA ASP A 139 -4.93 -16.88 -38.08
C ASP A 139 -4.06 -15.72 -37.52
N LYS A 140 -3.78 -15.74 -36.21
CA LYS A 140 -2.89 -14.75 -35.58
C LYS A 140 -1.44 -14.92 -36.01
N LEU A 141 -0.95 -16.16 -36.10
CA LEU A 141 0.42 -16.47 -36.52
C LEU A 141 0.64 -16.09 -37.98
N ASP A 142 -0.34 -16.36 -38.85
CA ASP A 142 -0.28 -15.95 -40.25
C ASP A 142 -0.31 -14.42 -40.40
N CYS A 143 -1.06 -13.73 -39.54
CA CYS A 143 -1.11 -12.26 -39.52
C CYS A 143 0.26 -11.63 -39.20
N ILE A 144 0.97 -12.11 -38.17
CA ILE A 144 2.27 -11.53 -37.79
C ILE A 144 3.41 -11.92 -38.73
N LYS A 145 3.29 -13.04 -39.44
CA LYS A 145 4.31 -13.55 -40.38
C LYS A 145 4.64 -12.54 -41.49
N VAL A 146 3.67 -11.70 -41.86
CA VAL A 146 3.81 -10.65 -42.88
C VAL A 146 4.91 -9.64 -42.53
N LEU A 147 5.22 -9.44 -41.24
CA LEU A 147 6.23 -8.48 -40.80
C LEU A 147 7.67 -8.93 -41.04
N ASN A 148 7.90 -10.22 -41.34
CA ASN A 148 9.24 -10.80 -41.53
C ASN A 148 10.21 -10.54 -40.35
N ILE A 149 9.67 -10.46 -39.13
CA ILE A 149 10.42 -10.38 -37.87
C ILE A 149 10.44 -11.77 -37.23
N ASP A 150 11.43 -12.05 -36.38
CA ASP A 150 11.42 -13.24 -35.53
C ASP A 150 10.15 -13.31 -34.67
N ASN A 151 9.32 -14.31 -34.93
CA ASN A 151 8.03 -14.50 -34.27
C ASN A 151 8.16 -14.68 -32.75
N ASN A 152 9.32 -15.10 -32.24
CA ASN A 152 9.58 -15.15 -30.79
C ASN A 152 9.45 -13.76 -30.15
N GLN A 153 9.82 -12.70 -30.88
CA GLN A 153 9.76 -11.33 -30.39
C GLN A 153 8.34 -10.74 -30.49
N LEU A 154 7.47 -11.31 -31.32
CA LEU A 154 6.10 -10.81 -31.55
C LEU A 154 5.04 -11.51 -30.66
N VAL A 155 5.43 -12.51 -29.88
CA VAL A 155 4.54 -13.23 -28.95
C VAL A 155 3.64 -12.32 -28.10
N PRO A 156 4.12 -11.18 -27.55
CA PRO A 156 3.25 -10.29 -26.77
C PRO A 156 2.02 -9.80 -27.54
N TRP A 157 2.10 -9.61 -28.85
CA TRP A 157 0.97 -9.20 -29.69
C TRP A 157 -0.08 -10.29 -29.88
N LEU A 158 0.27 -11.57 -29.69
CA LEU A 158 -0.68 -12.67 -29.81
C LEU A 158 -1.80 -12.63 -28.75
N CYS A 159 -1.68 -11.77 -27.72
CA CYS A 159 -2.77 -11.55 -26.75
C CYS A 159 -3.85 -10.58 -27.25
N LEU A 160 -3.63 -9.88 -28.37
CA LEU A 160 -4.59 -8.98 -29.00
C LEU A 160 -5.73 -9.77 -29.67
N THR A 161 -6.86 -9.12 -29.92
CA THR A 161 -7.88 -9.65 -30.83
C THR A 161 -7.36 -9.71 -32.27
N GLN A 162 -8.00 -10.49 -33.15
CA GLN A 162 -7.57 -10.60 -34.55
C GLN A 162 -7.60 -9.23 -35.25
N ASP A 163 -8.65 -8.43 -35.02
CA ASP A 163 -8.79 -7.10 -35.62
C ASP A 163 -7.74 -6.12 -35.09
N GLU A 164 -7.47 -6.11 -33.77
CA GLU A 164 -6.40 -5.29 -33.20
C GLU A 164 -5.04 -5.69 -33.78
N LEU A 165 -4.76 -6.99 -33.89
CA LEU A 165 -3.51 -7.50 -34.43
C LEU A 165 -3.31 -7.10 -35.90
N ALA A 166 -4.34 -7.25 -36.72
CA ALA A 166 -4.30 -6.83 -38.13
C ALA A 166 -4.01 -5.32 -38.26
N ASN A 167 -4.65 -4.48 -37.44
CA ASN A 167 -4.37 -3.05 -37.40
C ASN A 167 -2.92 -2.76 -36.95
N TYR A 168 -2.40 -3.50 -35.97
CA TYR A 168 -1.03 -3.32 -35.49
C TYR A 168 0.00 -3.69 -36.55
N VAL A 169 -0.24 -4.77 -37.30
CA VAL A 169 0.59 -5.17 -38.45
C VAL A 169 0.55 -4.09 -39.54
N LEU A 170 -0.64 -3.56 -39.86
CA LEU A 170 -0.78 -2.46 -40.81
C LEU A 170 0.04 -1.24 -40.38
N TYR A 171 -0.14 -0.76 -39.13
CA TYR A 171 0.63 0.38 -38.61
C TYR A 171 2.14 0.12 -38.57
N ALA A 172 2.56 -1.13 -38.40
CA ALA A 172 3.99 -1.48 -38.41
C ALA A 172 4.60 -1.42 -39.82
N GLN A 173 3.77 -1.54 -40.86
CA GLN A 173 4.14 -1.45 -42.27
C GLN A 173 3.93 -0.04 -42.87
N GLU A 174 3.21 0.83 -42.19
CA GLU A 174 3.07 2.25 -42.54
C GLU A 174 4.35 3.04 -42.21
N ASP A 175 4.54 4.21 -42.83
CA ASP A 175 5.72 5.10 -42.66
C ASP A 175 7.09 4.51 -43.11
N ILE A 176 7.11 3.43 -43.91
CA ILE A 176 8.35 2.81 -44.41
C ILE A 176 9.13 3.74 -45.38
N GLU A 177 8.45 4.67 -46.07
CA GLU A 177 9.00 5.42 -47.22
C GLU A 177 10.28 6.25 -46.92
N SER A 178 10.67 6.40 -45.65
CA SER A 178 11.88 7.13 -45.24
C SER A 178 12.93 6.29 -44.49
N TYR A 179 12.68 5.00 -44.22
CA TYR A 179 13.57 4.18 -43.39
C TYR A 179 13.80 2.78 -43.98
N THR A 180 15.02 2.26 -43.86
CA THR A 180 15.40 0.91 -44.32
C THR A 180 14.79 -0.23 -43.48
N TYR A 181 14.05 0.12 -42.43
CA TYR A 181 13.55 -0.77 -41.38
C TYR A 181 12.04 -0.63 -41.25
N ASN A 182 11.36 -1.69 -40.79
CA ASN A 182 9.95 -1.54 -40.41
C ASN A 182 9.83 -0.66 -39.14
N ARG A 183 8.63 -0.18 -38.86
CA ARG A 183 8.39 0.74 -37.74
C ARG A 183 8.83 0.18 -36.38
N LEU A 184 8.64 -1.11 -36.14
CA LEU A 184 9.01 -1.74 -34.88
C LEU A 184 10.52 -1.79 -34.69
N GLU A 185 11.25 -2.15 -35.73
CA GLU A 185 12.72 -2.16 -35.74
C GLU A 185 13.26 -0.74 -35.51
N TYR A 186 12.68 0.26 -36.20
CA TYR A 186 13.06 1.65 -36.01
C TYR A 186 12.86 2.11 -34.56
N LEU A 187 11.67 1.90 -34.00
CA LEU A 187 11.36 2.31 -32.63
C LEU A 187 12.18 1.51 -31.61
N SER A 188 12.39 0.22 -31.83
CA SER A 188 13.24 -0.64 -30.99
C SER A 188 14.65 -0.09 -30.91
N HIS A 189 15.24 0.28 -32.05
CA HIS A 189 16.55 0.92 -32.11
C HIS A 189 16.54 2.29 -31.42
N LYS A 190 15.55 3.15 -31.71
CA LYS A 190 15.45 4.50 -31.15
C LYS A 190 15.32 4.52 -29.62
N PHE A 191 14.54 3.58 -29.08
CA PHE A 191 14.34 3.43 -27.64
C PHE A 191 15.39 2.57 -26.94
N GLU A 192 16.31 1.96 -27.70
CA GLU A 192 17.34 1.03 -27.19
C GLU A 192 16.73 -0.13 -26.37
N CYS A 193 15.67 -0.74 -26.91
CA CYS A 193 14.96 -1.87 -26.29
C CYS A 193 14.75 -2.99 -27.30
N SER A 194 14.50 -4.22 -26.85
CA SER A 194 14.19 -5.31 -27.80
C SER A 194 12.79 -5.14 -28.39
N ILE A 195 12.57 -5.69 -29.59
CA ILE A 195 11.25 -5.67 -30.25
C ILE A 195 10.20 -6.33 -29.34
N GLN A 196 10.56 -7.39 -28.61
CA GLN A 196 9.68 -8.01 -27.62
C GLN A 196 9.24 -7.02 -26.54
N GLN A 197 10.17 -6.25 -25.97
CA GLN A 197 9.82 -5.24 -24.96
C GLN A 197 8.91 -4.15 -25.54
N LEU A 198 9.18 -3.72 -26.77
CA LEU A 198 8.33 -2.76 -27.47
C LEU A 198 6.93 -3.32 -27.72
N CYS A 199 6.82 -4.60 -28.10
CA CYS A 199 5.54 -5.29 -28.28
C CYS A 199 4.74 -5.35 -26.99
N GLU A 200 5.38 -5.66 -25.85
CA GLU A 200 4.74 -5.66 -24.53
C GLU A 200 4.22 -4.27 -24.13
N ILE A 201 4.96 -3.21 -24.46
CA ILE A 201 4.56 -1.82 -24.17
C ILE A 201 3.41 -1.37 -25.08
N THR A 202 3.39 -1.78 -26.34
CA THR A 202 2.38 -1.35 -27.34
C THR A 202 1.02 -2.02 -27.14
N VAL A 203 0.96 -3.20 -26.54
CA VAL A 203 -0.33 -3.86 -26.21
C VAL A 203 -1.27 -2.95 -25.39
N PRO A 204 -0.87 -2.40 -24.23
CA PRO A 204 -1.69 -1.45 -23.48
C PRO A 204 -1.69 -0.03 -24.07
N ASN A 205 -0.77 0.29 -24.98
CA ASN A 205 -0.55 1.65 -25.48
C ASN A 205 -0.63 1.72 -27.02
N SER A 206 -1.77 1.32 -27.59
CA SER A 206 -2.01 1.27 -29.04
C SER A 206 -1.73 2.58 -29.78
N PHE A 207 -1.89 3.72 -29.09
CA PHE A 207 -1.62 5.03 -29.65
C PHE A 207 -0.16 5.19 -30.12
N LEU A 208 0.80 4.45 -29.55
CA LEU A 208 2.21 4.57 -29.91
C LEU A 208 2.47 4.16 -31.36
N LEU A 209 1.71 3.19 -31.88
CA LEU A 209 1.81 2.77 -33.28
C LEU A 209 1.12 3.75 -34.24
N LYS A 210 0.16 4.55 -33.75
CA LYS A 210 -0.63 5.49 -34.56
C LYS A 210 0.02 6.87 -34.72
N ILE A 211 0.99 7.22 -33.87
CA ILE A 211 1.67 8.52 -33.97
C ILE A 211 2.70 8.47 -35.10
N PRO A 212 2.75 9.41 -36.07
CA PRO A 212 3.78 9.40 -37.11
C PRO A 212 5.20 9.38 -36.53
N ILE A 213 6.11 8.62 -37.15
CA ILE A 213 7.50 8.45 -36.65
C ILE A 213 8.19 9.81 -36.46
N SER A 214 8.02 10.72 -37.41
CA SER A 214 8.58 12.08 -37.35
C SER A 214 8.11 12.87 -36.12
N SER A 215 6.87 12.68 -35.67
CA SER A 215 6.37 13.31 -34.44
C SER A 215 6.95 12.66 -33.19
N ILE A 216 7.15 11.34 -33.19
CA ILE A 216 7.85 10.65 -32.11
C ILE A 216 9.27 11.21 -31.98
N ASP A 217 10.00 11.33 -33.10
CA ASP A 217 11.36 11.85 -33.11
C ASP A 217 11.45 13.27 -32.55
N LYS A 218 10.58 14.19 -32.98
CA LYS A 218 10.54 15.56 -32.44
C LYS A 218 10.30 15.57 -30.94
N LYS A 219 9.35 14.76 -30.45
CA LYS A 219 9.05 14.65 -29.02
C LYS A 219 10.22 14.06 -28.24
N LEU A 220 10.88 13.02 -28.76
CA LEU A 220 12.04 12.41 -28.12
C LEU A 220 13.22 13.38 -28.05
N ASN A 221 13.48 14.14 -29.11
CA ASN A 221 14.53 15.15 -29.12
C ASN A 221 14.32 16.17 -27.99
N ILE A 222 13.08 16.67 -27.81
CA ILE A 222 12.74 17.54 -26.67
C ILE A 222 13.04 16.82 -25.35
N LEU A 223 12.58 15.58 -25.16
CA LEU A 223 12.80 14.85 -23.91
C LEU A 223 14.30 14.64 -23.61
N TYR A 224 15.13 14.41 -24.64
CA TYR A 224 16.58 14.29 -24.53
C TYR A 224 17.27 15.62 -24.20
N GLU A 225 16.83 16.74 -24.78
CA GLU A 225 17.31 18.09 -24.42
C GLU A 225 17.21 18.33 -22.90
N TYR A 226 16.15 17.81 -22.26
CA TYR A 226 15.94 17.92 -20.81
C TYR A 226 16.43 16.71 -20.00
N ASN A 227 17.36 15.92 -20.54
CA ASN A 227 18.02 14.78 -19.87
C ASN A 227 17.08 13.66 -19.39
N ILE A 228 15.93 13.46 -20.06
CA ILE A 228 15.06 12.31 -19.78
C ILE A 228 15.57 11.10 -20.57
N LYS A 229 15.88 10.01 -19.87
CA LYS A 229 16.46 8.80 -20.48
C LYS A 229 15.38 7.90 -21.08
N ASN A 230 15.74 7.10 -22.09
CA ASN A 230 14.86 6.08 -22.69
C ASN A 230 14.21 5.16 -21.66
N LYS A 231 14.96 4.73 -20.64
CA LYS A 231 14.43 3.91 -19.53
C LYS A 231 13.29 4.59 -18.76
N ASP A 232 13.34 5.91 -18.61
CA ASP A 232 12.30 6.68 -17.94
C ASP A 232 11.09 6.89 -18.87
N ILE A 233 11.33 7.06 -20.18
CA ILE A 233 10.29 7.19 -21.22
C ILE A 233 9.52 5.88 -21.42
N LEU A 234 10.21 4.75 -21.57
CA LEU A 234 9.58 3.42 -21.75
C LEU A 234 8.71 3.02 -20.55
N LYS A 235 9.03 3.49 -19.35
CA LYS A 235 8.19 3.32 -18.15
C LYS A 235 6.91 4.17 -18.17
N ASP A 236 6.90 5.26 -18.94
CA ASP A 236 5.79 6.21 -19.02
C ASP A 236 5.62 6.76 -20.44
N VAL A 237 5.35 5.86 -21.39
CA VAL A 237 5.22 6.20 -22.83
C VAL A 237 4.08 7.17 -23.12
N TRP A 238 3.15 7.35 -22.17
CA TRP A 238 2.08 8.33 -22.26
C TRP A 238 2.57 9.77 -22.40
N VAL A 239 3.82 10.06 -22.02
CA VAL A 239 4.45 11.35 -22.29
C VAL A 239 4.41 11.70 -23.79
N LEU A 240 4.48 10.70 -24.68
CA LEU A 240 4.48 10.90 -26.13
C LEU A 240 3.10 11.21 -26.71
N ARG A 241 2.03 11.10 -25.91
CA ARG A 241 0.67 11.47 -26.33
C ARG A 241 0.48 12.99 -26.38
N TYR A 242 1.29 13.75 -25.64
CA TYR A 242 1.20 15.20 -25.59
C TYR A 242 1.86 15.85 -26.81
N SER A 243 1.45 17.08 -27.11
CA SER A 243 2.07 17.87 -28.18
C SER A 243 3.48 18.31 -27.81
N GLU A 244 4.30 18.59 -28.83
CA GLU A 244 5.68 19.08 -28.67
C GLU A 244 5.73 20.34 -27.79
N ASN A 245 4.84 21.31 -28.04
CA ASN A 245 4.73 22.54 -27.25
C ASN A 245 4.38 22.27 -25.78
N HIS A 246 3.48 21.33 -25.51
CA HIS A 246 3.13 20.96 -24.13
C HIS A 246 4.32 20.34 -23.41
N ILE A 247 5.02 19.40 -24.05
CA ILE A 247 6.21 18.76 -23.48
C ILE A 247 7.28 19.82 -23.17
N ARG A 248 7.58 20.70 -24.15
CA ARG A 248 8.57 21.76 -23.99
C ARG A 248 8.22 22.73 -22.87
N HIS A 249 7.00 23.26 -22.86
CA HIS A 249 6.54 24.17 -21.82
C HIS A 249 6.64 23.55 -20.41
N ARG A 250 6.23 22.28 -20.28
CA ARG A 250 6.36 21.54 -19.01
C ARG A 250 7.81 21.37 -18.59
N CYS A 251 8.69 21.13 -19.56
CA CYS A 251 10.10 20.95 -19.31
C CYS A 251 10.78 22.25 -18.83
N GLU A 252 10.50 23.37 -19.49
CA GLU A 252 11.00 24.71 -19.13
C GLU A 252 10.63 25.10 -17.71
N LEU A 253 9.34 24.95 -17.33
CA LEU A 253 8.84 25.24 -15.98
C LEU A 253 9.63 24.50 -14.87
N TYR A 254 10.13 23.31 -15.17
CA TYR A 254 10.88 22.49 -14.22
C TYR A 254 12.38 22.83 -14.22
N GLN A 255 12.94 23.24 -15.36
CA GLN A 255 14.36 23.57 -15.51
C GLN A 255 14.74 24.79 -14.68
N ASP A 256 13.87 25.79 -14.61
CA ASP A 256 14.02 27.01 -13.79
C ASP A 256 14.17 26.72 -12.29
N THR A 257 13.99 25.47 -11.87
CA THR A 257 14.18 25.04 -10.49
C THR A 257 15.59 24.56 -10.17
N GLY A 258 16.54 24.45 -11.10
CA GLY A 258 18.00 24.42 -10.86
C GLY A 258 18.70 23.16 -10.29
N ARG A 259 17.99 22.08 -9.90
CA ARG A 259 18.55 20.75 -9.48
C ARG A 259 17.49 19.62 -9.44
N LEU A 260 16.23 19.88 -9.79
CA LEU A 260 15.20 18.85 -9.73
C LEU A 260 15.32 18.01 -11.01
N LYS A 261 15.71 16.73 -10.89
CA LYS A 261 15.75 15.84 -12.05
C LYS A 261 14.35 15.78 -12.66
N MET A 262 14.26 16.08 -13.95
CA MET A 262 13.03 15.96 -14.71
C MET A 262 12.48 14.54 -14.64
N LYS A 263 11.18 14.40 -14.42
CA LYS A 263 10.48 13.12 -14.41
C LYS A 263 9.31 13.16 -15.38
N THR A 264 9.05 12.04 -16.05
CA THR A 264 7.99 11.91 -17.07
C THR A 264 6.59 12.22 -16.54
N TRP A 265 6.29 11.88 -15.28
CA TRP A 265 5.01 12.23 -14.64
C TRP A 265 4.76 13.74 -14.57
N ALA A 266 5.82 14.56 -14.49
CA ALA A 266 5.68 16.02 -14.39
C ALA A 266 5.09 16.60 -15.68
N ILE A 267 5.37 15.99 -16.83
CA ILE A 267 4.83 16.41 -18.13
C ILE A 267 3.31 16.12 -18.20
N ARG A 268 2.87 15.01 -17.60
CA ARG A 268 1.47 14.56 -17.66
C ARG A 268 0.56 15.26 -16.65
N CYS A 269 1.10 15.68 -15.52
CA CYS A 269 0.28 16.14 -14.41
C CYS A 269 -0.27 17.56 -14.63
N SER A 270 -1.24 17.95 -13.79
CA SER A 270 -1.80 19.29 -13.84
C SER A 270 -0.76 20.33 -13.38
N LEU A 271 -0.92 21.58 -13.84
CA LEU A 271 0.01 22.66 -13.50
C LEU A 271 0.11 22.87 -11.99
N GLN A 272 -0.99 22.71 -11.26
CA GLN A 272 -1.01 22.81 -9.79
C GLN A 272 -0.08 21.80 -9.12
N VAL A 273 -0.04 20.55 -9.62
CA VAL A 273 0.83 19.50 -9.07
C VAL A 273 2.30 19.84 -9.29
N ILE A 274 2.64 20.36 -10.48
CA ILE A 274 4.00 20.82 -10.79
C ILE A 274 4.38 21.98 -9.87
N LEU A 275 3.55 23.01 -9.78
CA LEU A 275 3.82 24.19 -8.95
C LEU A 275 4.05 23.82 -7.48
N ARG A 276 3.26 22.89 -6.94
CA ARG A 276 3.48 22.36 -5.58
C ARG A 276 4.82 21.64 -5.45
N ALA A 277 5.20 20.81 -6.42
CA ALA A 277 6.50 20.13 -6.42
C ALA A 277 7.67 21.11 -6.51
N ILE A 278 7.54 22.15 -7.35
CA ILE A 278 8.51 23.24 -7.48
C ILE A 278 8.65 23.99 -6.16
N GLN A 279 7.54 24.43 -5.57
CA GLN A 279 7.52 25.16 -4.30
C GLN A 279 8.16 24.34 -3.18
N LYS A 280 7.82 23.05 -3.09
CA LYS A 280 8.40 22.13 -2.13
C LYS A 280 9.91 22.02 -2.28
N ASN A 281 10.41 21.81 -3.50
CA ASN A 281 11.85 21.76 -3.76
C ASN A 281 12.55 23.10 -3.49
N LYS A 282 11.90 24.25 -3.72
CA LYS A 282 12.44 25.56 -3.34
C LYS A 282 12.66 25.67 -1.82
N VAL A 283 11.66 25.28 -1.02
CA VAL A 283 11.75 25.28 0.46
C VAL A 283 12.82 24.32 0.96
N GLU A 284 12.87 23.09 0.42
CA GLU A 284 13.89 22.11 0.81
C GLU A 284 15.30 22.64 0.56
N ARG A 285 15.51 23.36 -0.54
CA ARG A 285 16.82 23.94 -0.85
C ARG A 285 17.18 25.13 0.01
N SER A 286 16.24 26.02 0.29
CA SER A 286 16.53 27.13 1.21
C SER A 286 16.91 26.60 2.59
N LEU A 287 16.26 25.52 3.05
CA LEU A 287 16.60 24.88 4.33
C LEU A 287 17.96 24.16 4.28
N MET A 288 18.30 23.52 3.15
CA MET A 288 19.56 22.76 2.98
C MET A 288 20.74 23.58 2.45
N GLN A 289 20.60 24.89 2.22
CA GLN A 289 21.62 25.68 1.53
C GLN A 289 23.00 25.64 2.21
N HIS A 290 23.01 25.55 3.54
CA HIS A 290 24.23 25.55 4.36
C HIS A 290 24.56 24.18 4.98
N TYR A 291 23.83 23.12 4.61
CA TYR A 291 23.94 21.81 5.25
C TYR A 291 24.22 20.73 4.22
N GLY A 292 25.16 19.84 4.51
CA GLY A 292 25.52 18.73 3.61
C GLY A 292 24.45 17.63 3.63
N ASN A 293 23.88 17.36 4.80
CA ASN A 293 22.88 16.32 4.99
C ASN A 293 21.82 16.69 6.05
N VAL A 294 20.77 15.87 6.14
CA VAL A 294 19.63 16.10 7.07
C VAL A 294 20.06 15.99 8.55
N SER A 295 21.09 15.19 8.86
CA SER A 295 21.64 15.06 10.20
C SER A 295 22.27 16.37 10.65
N ASP A 296 23.13 16.96 9.83
CA ASP A 296 23.77 18.26 10.10
C ASP A 296 22.69 19.34 10.35
N TYR A 297 21.65 19.34 9.53
CA TYR A 297 20.53 20.26 9.70
C TYR A 297 19.81 20.06 11.03
N LEU A 298 19.45 18.82 11.38
CA LEU A 298 18.73 18.51 12.62
C LEU A 298 19.56 18.83 13.87
N GLN A 299 20.87 18.53 13.83
CA GLN A 299 21.79 18.85 14.91
C GLN A 299 21.79 20.35 15.23
N ASN A 300 21.94 21.17 14.19
CA ASN A 300 21.92 22.63 14.30
C ASN A 300 20.54 23.16 14.70
N LYS A 301 19.46 22.62 14.10
CA LYS A 301 18.09 23.07 14.38
C LYS A 301 17.66 22.78 15.82
N LEU A 302 18.03 21.61 16.35
CA LEU A 302 17.70 21.20 17.71
C LEU A 302 18.71 21.71 18.75
N LYS A 303 19.88 22.22 18.33
CA LYS A 303 20.99 22.64 19.20
C LYS A 303 21.43 21.52 20.14
N VAL A 304 21.67 20.34 19.57
CA VAL A 304 22.07 19.12 20.31
C VAL A 304 23.47 18.69 19.87
N ASP A 305 24.15 17.96 20.74
CA ASP A 305 25.44 17.36 20.38
C ASP A 305 25.27 16.20 19.39
N ASP A 306 26.39 15.80 18.78
CA ASP A 306 26.39 14.74 17.76
C ASP A 306 26.06 13.37 18.39
N GLU A 307 26.53 13.11 19.61
CA GLU A 307 26.31 11.85 20.32
C GLU A 307 24.83 11.59 20.60
N MET A 308 24.10 12.59 21.10
CA MET A 308 22.67 12.52 21.37
C MET A 308 21.89 12.29 20.08
N LEU A 309 22.21 13.00 19.00
CA LEU A 309 21.54 12.81 17.71
C LEU A 309 21.82 11.42 17.14
N ASN A 310 23.07 10.97 17.18
CA ASN A 310 23.46 9.63 16.72
C ASN A 310 22.75 8.53 17.50
N SER A 311 22.64 8.67 18.82
CA SER A 311 21.88 7.72 19.66
C SER A 311 20.40 7.62 19.26
N MET A 312 19.81 8.73 18.78
CA MET A 312 18.43 8.78 18.29
C MET A 312 18.32 8.18 16.88
N VAL A 313 19.23 8.51 15.97
CA VAL A 313 19.26 7.97 14.60
C VAL A 313 19.45 6.45 14.60
N GLN A 314 20.25 5.90 15.52
CA GLN A 314 20.36 4.44 15.70
C GLN A 314 19.01 3.80 16.07
N LYS A 315 18.21 4.46 16.92
CA LYS A 315 16.88 3.97 17.32
C LYS A 315 15.82 4.16 16.23
N VAL A 316 15.92 5.24 15.44
CA VAL A 316 14.93 5.65 14.45
C VAL A 316 15.61 6.15 13.16
N PRO A 317 16.25 5.26 12.37
CA PRO A 317 17.07 5.69 11.22
C PRO A 317 16.25 6.30 10.08
N ASN A 318 14.98 5.91 9.97
CA ASN A 318 14.07 6.40 8.95
C ASN A 318 13.74 7.89 9.09
N ILE A 319 14.11 8.55 10.20
CA ILE A 319 13.93 9.99 10.37
C ILE A 319 14.69 10.80 9.31
N LEU A 320 15.86 10.34 8.88
CA LEU A 320 16.69 11.02 7.88
C LEU A 320 16.06 11.01 6.48
N ARG A 321 15.07 10.14 6.26
CA ARG A 321 14.28 10.09 5.01
C ARG A 321 13.03 10.95 5.07
N VAL A 322 12.69 11.50 6.24
CA VAL A 322 11.53 12.38 6.39
C VAL A 322 11.83 13.70 5.67
N ASN A 323 10.78 14.26 5.08
CA ASN A 323 10.87 15.52 4.38
C ASN A 323 11.40 16.64 5.30
N ILE A 324 12.46 17.34 4.88
CA ILE A 324 13.08 18.37 5.71
C ILE A 324 12.17 19.55 6.02
N ALA A 325 11.32 19.98 5.09
CA ALA A 325 10.37 21.07 5.35
C ALA A 325 9.35 20.65 6.42
N LYS A 326 8.92 19.39 6.40
CA LYS A 326 8.07 18.83 7.46
C LYS A 326 8.80 18.80 8.81
N LEU A 327 10.06 18.38 8.83
CA LEU A 327 10.89 18.37 10.04
C LEU A 327 11.02 19.78 10.62
N ASP A 328 11.42 20.76 9.80
CA ASP A 328 11.53 22.18 10.20
C ASP A 328 10.22 22.69 10.82
N GLN A 329 9.12 22.50 10.10
CA GLN A 329 7.81 22.98 10.53
C GLN A 329 7.38 22.33 11.86
N LEU A 330 7.55 21.01 12.01
CA LEU A 330 7.22 20.32 13.26
C LEU A 330 8.11 20.79 14.41
N VAL A 331 9.43 20.91 14.22
CA VAL A 331 10.32 21.42 15.27
C VAL A 331 9.90 22.83 15.70
N ASN A 332 9.62 23.72 14.75
CA ASN A 332 9.16 25.08 15.04
C ASN A 332 7.87 25.08 15.87
N ILE A 333 6.87 24.29 15.46
CA ILE A 333 5.60 24.16 16.20
C ILE A 333 5.85 23.66 17.62
N LEU A 334 6.69 22.62 17.80
CA LEU A 334 6.94 22.04 19.11
C LEU A 334 7.69 23.02 20.03
N HIS A 335 8.72 23.70 19.54
CA HIS A 335 9.46 24.72 20.29
C HIS A 335 8.58 25.92 20.67
N GLN A 336 7.73 26.41 19.76
CA GLN A 336 6.75 27.48 20.04
C GLN A 336 5.74 27.11 21.13
N ASN A 337 5.59 25.81 21.41
CA ASN A 337 4.69 25.29 22.43
C ASN A 337 5.42 24.80 23.69
N GLY A 338 6.69 25.20 23.86
CA GLY A 338 7.48 24.92 25.07
C GLY A 338 8.08 23.52 25.15
N VAL A 339 7.98 22.72 24.09
CA VAL A 339 8.60 21.39 24.04
C VAL A 339 10.10 21.54 23.78
N THR A 340 10.92 20.90 24.61
CA THR A 340 12.39 21.01 24.50
C THR A 340 12.96 20.06 23.45
N SER A 341 14.13 20.39 22.87
CA SER A 341 14.82 19.52 21.92
C SER A 341 15.10 18.12 22.48
N ASN A 342 15.46 18.01 23.76
CA ASN A 342 15.68 16.74 24.43
C ASN A 342 14.41 15.89 24.51
N GLU A 343 13.25 16.52 24.73
CA GLU A 343 11.96 15.83 24.72
C GLU A 343 11.60 15.34 23.31
N ILE A 344 11.86 16.16 22.28
CA ILE A 344 11.66 15.80 20.87
C ILE A 344 12.50 14.57 20.51
N LEU A 345 13.78 14.55 20.87
CA LEU A 345 14.67 13.40 20.57
C LEU A 345 14.22 12.11 21.27
N ARG A 346 13.78 12.20 22.53
CA ARG A 346 13.21 11.05 23.26
C ARG A 346 11.96 10.49 22.59
N HIS A 347 11.20 11.34 21.91
CA HIS A 347 9.95 10.99 21.24
C HIS A 347 10.01 11.23 19.72
N ALA A 348 11.14 10.90 19.09
CA ALA A 348 11.40 11.16 17.66
C ALA A 348 10.35 10.60 16.68
N ARG A 349 9.53 9.63 17.10
CA ARG A 349 8.39 9.14 16.31
C ARG A 349 7.34 10.23 16.02
N ILE A 350 7.34 11.35 16.75
CA ILE A 350 6.47 12.50 16.48
C ILE A 350 6.58 12.99 15.03
N PHE A 351 7.75 12.87 14.39
CA PHE A 351 7.97 13.30 13.00
C PHE A 351 7.19 12.49 11.96
N TYR A 352 6.65 11.34 12.32
CA TYR A 352 5.80 10.54 11.44
C TYR A 352 4.35 11.01 11.42
N PHE A 353 3.90 11.78 12.41
CA PHE A 353 2.54 12.29 12.49
C PHE A 353 2.28 13.41 11.47
N ASN A 354 1.02 13.61 11.09
CA ASN A 354 0.63 14.74 10.26
C ASN A 354 0.77 16.04 11.08
N ILE A 355 1.33 17.08 10.48
CA ILE A 355 1.48 18.41 11.07
C ILE A 355 0.13 18.95 11.53
N ASP A 356 -0.90 18.86 10.68
CA ASP A 356 -2.23 19.40 10.97
C ASP A 356 -2.83 18.73 12.21
N THR A 357 -2.65 17.41 12.34
CA THR A 357 -3.11 16.66 13.52
C THR A 357 -2.40 17.14 14.79
N ILE A 358 -1.08 17.34 14.74
CA ILE A 358 -0.33 17.81 15.91
C ILE A 358 -0.74 19.25 16.27
N GLN A 359 -0.88 20.14 15.29
CA GLN A 359 -1.33 21.52 15.52
C GLN A 359 -2.74 21.56 16.12
N ASN A 360 -3.69 20.80 15.56
CA ASN A 360 -5.05 20.73 16.06
C ASN A 360 -5.09 20.20 17.50
N ARG A 361 -4.33 19.15 17.81
CA ARG A 361 -4.24 18.60 19.17
C ARG A 361 -3.64 19.58 20.17
N ILE A 362 -2.58 20.30 19.78
CA ILE A 362 -2.01 21.38 20.60
C ILE A 362 -3.06 22.47 20.86
N ALA A 363 -3.83 22.86 19.84
CA ALA A 363 -4.89 23.86 19.98
C ALA A 363 -6.00 23.41 20.94
N ILE A 364 -6.41 22.13 20.88
CA ILE A 364 -7.37 21.53 21.81
C ILE A 364 -6.82 21.55 23.24
N LEU A 365 -5.58 21.10 23.45
CA LEU A 365 -4.95 21.09 24.77
C LEU A 365 -4.82 22.50 25.35
N LYS A 366 -4.45 23.50 24.54
CA LYS A 366 -4.40 24.90 24.97
C LYS A 366 -5.76 25.43 25.39
N LYS A 367 -6.84 25.12 24.65
CA LYS A 367 -8.21 25.51 25.03
C LYS A 367 -8.62 24.91 26.38
N ALA A 368 -8.15 23.69 26.66
CA ALA A 368 -8.37 23.02 27.94
C ALA A 368 -7.37 23.45 29.05
N ASN A 369 -6.51 24.46 28.83
CA ASN A 369 -5.43 24.87 29.73
C ASN A 369 -4.47 23.73 30.12
N LEU A 370 -4.24 22.78 29.21
CA LEU A 370 -3.32 21.65 29.37
C LEU A 370 -2.01 21.89 28.61
N ALA A 371 -0.89 21.53 29.24
CA ALA A 371 0.41 21.60 28.59
C ALA A 371 0.53 20.51 27.49
N PRO A 372 1.04 20.84 26.29
CA PRO A 372 1.16 19.90 25.18
C PRO A 372 2.31 18.91 25.41
N LYS A 373 1.99 17.75 25.99
CA LYS A 373 2.97 16.65 26.19
C LYS A 373 3.08 15.79 24.94
N LEU A 374 4.31 15.49 24.50
CA LEU A 374 4.53 14.65 23.30
C LEU A 374 3.88 13.27 23.42
N THR A 375 3.91 12.67 24.61
CA THR A 375 3.30 11.36 24.87
C THR A 375 1.79 11.33 24.65
N VAL A 376 1.09 12.46 24.80
CA VAL A 376 -0.34 12.61 24.56
C VAL A 376 -0.60 12.92 23.08
N LEU A 377 0.19 13.80 22.50
CA LEU A 377 0.07 14.20 21.09
C LEU A 377 0.25 13.01 20.12
N MET A 378 1.01 11.99 20.53
CA MET A 378 1.29 10.79 19.73
C MET A 378 0.29 9.62 19.95
N GLN A 379 -0.74 9.80 20.79
CA GLN A 379 -1.72 8.73 21.03
C GLN A 379 -2.67 8.51 19.85
N SER A 380 -3.39 7.39 19.85
CA SER A 380 -4.53 7.23 18.94
C SER A 380 -5.61 8.27 19.25
N GLU A 381 -6.46 8.57 18.26
CA GLU A 381 -7.56 9.53 18.37
C GLU A 381 -8.46 9.24 19.58
N ARG A 382 -8.94 8.00 19.69
CA ARG A 382 -9.75 7.56 20.84
C ARG A 382 -9.10 7.82 22.20
N ILE A 383 -7.79 7.57 22.34
CA ILE A 383 -7.09 7.77 23.61
C ILE A 383 -6.88 9.27 23.87
N PHE A 384 -6.61 10.05 22.83
CA PHE A 384 -6.48 11.49 22.92
C PHE A 384 -7.80 12.14 23.38
N ASP A 385 -8.92 11.75 22.76
CA ASP A 385 -10.24 12.30 23.11
C ASP A 385 -10.63 11.93 24.54
N GLN A 386 -10.42 10.67 24.94
CA GLN A 386 -10.60 10.24 26.33
C GLN A 386 -9.76 11.05 27.32
N TYR A 387 -8.53 11.41 26.94
CA TYR A 387 -7.67 12.24 27.77
C TYR A 387 -8.23 13.66 27.93
N VAL A 388 -8.74 14.26 26.86
CA VAL A 388 -9.37 15.59 26.90
C VAL A 388 -10.66 15.56 27.73
N GLU A 389 -11.57 14.62 27.44
CA GLU A 389 -12.83 14.45 28.19
C GLU A 389 -12.60 14.28 29.69
N MET A 390 -11.65 13.42 30.08
CA MET A 390 -11.33 13.18 31.49
C MET A 390 -10.83 14.44 32.21
N ASN A 391 -10.11 15.33 31.50
CA ASN A 391 -9.64 16.58 32.09
C ASN A 391 -10.75 17.64 32.15
N ASP A 392 -11.61 17.71 31.14
CA ASP A 392 -12.76 18.62 31.11
C ASP A 392 -13.75 18.30 32.25
N GLU A 393 -14.06 17.01 32.46
CA GLU A 393 -14.87 16.55 33.60
C GLU A 393 -14.23 16.95 34.94
N ARG A 394 -12.92 16.75 35.07
CA ARG A 394 -12.17 17.14 36.28
C ARG A 394 -12.20 18.65 36.51
N GLN A 395 -12.07 19.46 35.47
CA GLN A 395 -12.13 20.92 35.59
C GLN A 395 -13.52 21.42 35.99
N LYS A 396 -14.59 20.90 35.37
CA LYS A 396 -15.98 21.22 35.77
C LYS A 396 -16.23 20.91 37.24
N LEU A 397 -15.68 19.79 37.73
CA LEU A 397 -15.78 19.41 39.14
C LEU A 397 -14.99 20.32 40.08
N LEU A 398 -13.76 20.68 39.71
CA LEU A 398 -12.96 21.63 40.49
C LEU A 398 -13.62 23.02 40.54
N GLN A 399 -14.29 23.45 39.46
CA GLN A 399 -15.09 24.68 39.47
C GLN A 399 -16.30 24.58 40.40
N LYS A 400 -17.02 23.45 40.41
CA LYS A 400 -18.23 23.27 41.21
C LYS A 400 -17.98 23.03 42.70
N HIS A 401 -16.94 22.27 43.05
CA HIS A 401 -16.70 21.81 44.42
C HIS A 401 -15.38 22.32 45.02
N GLY A 402 -14.51 22.96 44.24
CA GLY A 402 -13.18 23.42 44.67
C GLY A 402 -12.15 22.29 44.82
N SER A 403 -12.54 21.14 45.40
CA SER A 403 -11.66 19.98 45.58
C SER A 403 -12.42 18.65 45.50
N VAL A 404 -11.66 17.57 45.26
CA VAL A 404 -12.20 16.20 45.31
C VAL A 404 -12.71 15.84 46.71
N LYS A 405 -12.07 16.37 47.75
CA LYS A 405 -12.50 16.22 49.14
C LYS A 405 -13.91 16.78 49.34
N ASN A 406 -14.13 18.02 48.90
CA ASN A 406 -15.43 18.69 48.99
C ASN A 406 -16.50 17.99 48.14
N TYR A 407 -16.13 17.48 46.96
CA TYR A 407 -17.04 16.66 46.15
C TYR A 407 -17.51 15.42 46.92
N LEU A 408 -16.59 14.69 47.55
CA LEU A 408 -16.92 13.50 48.34
C LEU A 408 -17.77 13.83 49.57
N ILE A 409 -17.46 14.93 50.29
CA ILE A 409 -18.27 15.41 51.42
C ILE A 409 -19.71 15.67 50.97
N ASN A 410 -19.88 16.46 49.90
CA ASN A 410 -21.20 16.86 49.43
C ASN A 410 -21.99 15.69 48.83
N THR A 411 -21.32 14.78 48.11
CA THR A 411 -22.01 13.68 47.40
C THR A 411 -22.35 12.52 48.33
N LEU A 412 -21.48 12.22 49.29
CA LEU A 412 -21.74 11.16 50.27
C LEU A 412 -22.59 11.65 51.44
N ASN A 413 -22.76 12.97 51.61
CA ASN A 413 -23.45 13.62 52.74
C ASN A 413 -22.87 13.17 54.09
N VAL A 414 -21.55 13.27 54.23
CA VAL A 414 -20.78 12.75 55.38
C VAL A 414 -20.02 13.86 56.07
N GLU A 415 -19.81 13.73 57.39
CA GLU A 415 -19.00 14.68 58.14
C GLU A 415 -17.54 14.66 57.67
N GLU A 416 -16.92 15.85 57.61
CA GLU A 416 -15.53 16.02 57.18
C GLU A 416 -14.56 15.15 57.99
N LYS A 417 -14.78 15.04 59.31
CA LYS A 417 -13.95 14.23 60.22
C LYS A 417 -13.96 12.74 59.85
N LEU A 418 -15.09 12.21 59.36
CA LEU A 418 -15.19 10.81 58.93
C LEU A 418 -14.45 10.58 57.62
N LEU A 419 -14.57 11.51 56.67
CA LEU A 419 -13.83 11.45 55.42
C LEU A 419 -12.32 11.56 55.64
N GLU A 420 -11.85 12.41 56.56
CA GLU A 420 -10.42 12.52 56.86
C GLU A 420 -9.84 11.24 57.47
N LYS A 421 -10.58 10.57 58.34
CA LYS A 421 -10.19 9.24 58.85
C LYS A 421 -10.08 8.22 57.70
N ALA A 422 -11.01 8.25 56.76
CA ALA A 422 -10.99 7.37 55.59
C ALA A 422 -9.83 7.69 54.64
N ILE A 423 -9.53 8.97 54.38
CA ILE A 423 -8.41 9.41 53.53
C ILE A 423 -7.07 9.03 54.17
N THR A 424 -6.91 9.21 55.49
CA THR A 424 -5.68 8.82 56.20
C THR A 424 -5.41 7.31 56.05
N LYS A 425 -6.48 6.49 56.06
CA LYS A 425 -6.38 5.03 55.88
C LYS A 425 -6.23 4.61 54.41
N TYR A 426 -6.84 5.35 53.47
CA TYR A 426 -6.83 5.08 52.03
C TYR A 426 -6.66 6.35 51.19
N PRO A 427 -5.44 6.92 51.10
CA PRO A 427 -5.20 8.19 50.40
C PRO A 427 -5.48 8.13 48.90
N SER A 428 -5.41 6.92 48.34
CA SER A 428 -5.64 6.65 46.93
C SER A 428 -7.09 6.93 46.50
N ILE A 429 -8.04 7.14 47.42
CA ILE A 429 -9.46 7.42 47.08
C ILE A 429 -9.57 8.72 46.26
N LEU A 430 -8.68 9.68 46.53
CA LEU A 430 -8.59 10.96 45.83
C LEU A 430 -8.05 10.86 44.39
N ARG A 431 -7.53 9.68 44.01
CA ARG A 431 -6.91 9.43 42.69
C ARG A 431 -7.77 8.56 41.77
N VAL A 432 -8.95 8.13 42.21
CA VAL A 432 -9.86 7.31 41.40
C VAL A 432 -10.45 8.16 40.28
N LYS A 433 -10.66 7.55 39.10
CA LYS A 433 -11.30 8.23 37.95
C LYS A 433 -12.70 8.71 38.35
N PHE A 434 -13.00 10.00 38.12
CA PHE A 434 -14.25 10.62 38.55
C PHE A 434 -15.49 9.97 37.98
N LYS A 435 -15.56 9.76 36.66
CA LYS A 435 -16.69 9.07 36.02
C LYS A 435 -17.04 7.74 36.70
N LYS A 436 -16.01 6.94 37.01
CA LYS A 436 -16.16 5.69 37.75
C LYS A 436 -16.66 5.95 39.18
N LEU A 437 -16.09 6.93 39.86
CA LEU A 437 -16.46 7.28 41.24
C LEU A 437 -17.92 7.72 41.33
N THR A 438 -18.39 8.58 40.42
CA THR A 438 -19.78 9.04 40.35
C THR A 438 -20.73 7.89 40.08
N GLU A 439 -20.48 7.10 39.03
CA GLU A 439 -21.32 5.95 38.68
C GLU A 439 -21.37 4.91 39.82
N LEU A 440 -20.25 4.71 40.53
CA LEU A 440 -20.18 3.81 41.68
C LEU A 440 -20.97 4.35 42.88
N ILE A 441 -20.87 5.64 43.20
CA ILE A 441 -21.61 6.23 44.33
C ILE A 441 -23.11 6.19 44.02
N ASP A 442 -23.52 6.58 42.81
CA ASP A 442 -24.92 6.53 42.38
C ASP A 442 -25.48 5.11 42.47
N LEU A 443 -24.73 4.11 41.97
CA LEU A 443 -25.12 2.70 42.07
C LEU A 443 -25.31 2.27 43.53
N LEU A 444 -24.40 2.63 44.43
CA LEU A 444 -24.51 2.21 45.84
C LEU A 444 -25.68 2.91 46.55
N GLN A 445 -25.84 4.22 46.36
CA GLN A 445 -26.93 4.99 46.97
C GLN A 445 -28.32 4.56 46.49
N GLN A 446 -28.48 4.28 45.18
CA GLN A 446 -29.73 3.71 44.63
C GLN A 446 -30.11 2.35 45.25
N ASN A 447 -29.15 1.66 45.86
CA ASN A 447 -29.34 0.38 46.51
C ASN A 447 -29.39 0.47 48.04
N GLY A 448 -29.58 1.68 48.59
CA GLY A 448 -29.77 1.92 50.03
C GLY A 448 -28.48 1.88 50.85
N ILE A 449 -27.31 2.00 50.21
CA ILE A 449 -26.02 2.06 50.90
C ILE A 449 -25.65 3.52 51.14
N THR A 450 -25.41 3.88 52.40
CA THR A 450 -25.16 5.27 52.80
C THR A 450 -23.70 5.69 52.57
N GLY A 451 -23.45 7.00 52.62
CA GLY A 451 -22.10 7.54 52.54
C GLY A 451 -21.18 7.04 53.67
N ASP A 452 -21.72 6.93 54.87
CA ASP A 452 -21.01 6.40 56.04
C ASP A 452 -20.61 4.94 55.84
N ASP A 453 -21.49 4.12 55.24
CA ASP A 453 -21.16 2.75 54.88
C ASP A 453 -19.97 2.72 53.92
N ILE A 454 -19.99 3.55 52.86
CA ILE A 454 -18.92 3.60 51.85
C ILE A 454 -17.58 3.98 52.49
N LEU A 455 -17.59 4.94 53.41
CA LEU A 455 -16.38 5.37 54.12
C LEU A 455 -15.91 4.38 55.18
N SER A 456 -16.81 3.56 55.73
CA SER A 456 -16.42 2.48 56.66
C SER A 456 -15.51 1.45 55.97
N ARG A 457 -15.71 1.22 54.66
CA ARG A 457 -14.86 0.36 53.84
C ARG A 457 -14.52 0.99 52.48
N PRO A 458 -13.55 1.94 52.46
CA PRO A 458 -13.17 2.67 51.25
C PRO A 458 -12.64 1.79 50.10
N LYS A 459 -12.26 0.55 50.40
CA LYS A 459 -11.85 -0.44 49.38
C LYS A 459 -12.90 -0.68 48.30
N ILE A 460 -14.19 -0.49 48.58
CA ILE A 460 -15.26 -0.71 47.60
C ILE A 460 -15.10 0.16 46.35
N VAL A 461 -14.53 1.35 46.49
CA VAL A 461 -14.34 2.31 45.39
C VAL A 461 -13.42 1.75 44.28
N TYR A 462 -12.58 0.76 44.60
CA TYR A 462 -11.69 0.12 43.63
C TYR A 462 -12.34 -1.03 42.86
N PHE A 463 -13.48 -1.54 43.32
CA PHE A 463 -14.15 -2.66 42.65
C PHE A 463 -14.66 -2.27 41.26
N ASN A 464 -14.84 -3.28 40.41
CA ASN A 464 -15.44 -3.09 39.09
C ASN A 464 -16.96 -2.87 39.27
N ILE A 465 -17.49 -1.80 38.67
CA ILE A 465 -18.91 -1.41 38.76
C ILE A 465 -19.81 -2.53 38.26
N GLU A 466 -19.44 -3.20 37.16
CA GLU A 466 -20.22 -4.28 36.58
C GLU A 466 -20.28 -5.50 37.51
N THR A 467 -19.17 -5.78 38.21
CA THR A 467 -19.14 -6.83 39.22
C THR A 467 -20.02 -6.48 40.42
N LEU A 468 -20.00 -5.22 40.87
CA LEU A 468 -20.87 -4.76 41.96
C LEU A 468 -22.34 -4.84 41.54
N ARG A 469 -22.69 -4.43 40.32
CA ARG A 469 -24.05 -4.50 39.75
C ARG A 469 -24.59 -5.93 39.79
N LYS A 470 -23.85 -6.89 39.23
CA LYS A 470 -24.22 -8.32 39.26
C LYS A 470 -24.38 -8.87 40.67
N ARG A 471 -23.49 -8.48 41.60
CA ARG A 471 -23.59 -8.90 43.00
C ARG A 471 -24.82 -8.35 43.69
N ILE A 472 -25.15 -7.08 43.45
CA ILE A 472 -26.36 -6.45 43.99
C ILE A 472 -27.60 -7.13 43.42
N GLU A 473 -27.64 -7.43 42.12
CA GLU A 473 -28.73 -8.17 41.46
C GLU A 473 -28.94 -9.55 42.10
N ILE A 474 -27.88 -10.35 42.24
CA ILE A 474 -27.94 -11.67 42.90
C ILE A 474 -28.50 -11.54 44.32
N LEU A 475 -28.06 -10.54 45.09
CA LEU A 475 -28.53 -10.35 46.47
C LEU A 475 -30.02 -9.96 46.48
N LYS A 476 -30.45 -9.07 45.58
CA LYS A 476 -31.86 -8.66 45.46
C LYS A 476 -32.78 -9.82 45.06
N GLU A 477 -32.38 -10.61 44.06
CA GLU A 477 -33.13 -11.80 43.61
C GLU A 477 -33.37 -12.81 44.75
N ASN A 478 -32.45 -12.87 45.71
CA ASN A 478 -32.53 -13.75 46.87
C ASN A 478 -33.12 -13.05 48.12
N GLY A 479 -33.72 -11.86 47.97
CA GLY A 479 -34.32 -11.09 49.06
C GLY A 479 -33.31 -10.69 50.15
N ILE A 480 -32.04 -10.49 49.78
CA ILE A 480 -30.95 -10.11 50.69
C ILE A 480 -30.64 -8.63 50.48
N PRO A 481 -30.68 -7.79 51.53
CA PRO A 481 -30.32 -6.39 51.39
C PRO A 481 -28.82 -6.27 51.07
N PRO A 482 -28.42 -5.48 50.05
CA PRO A 482 -27.03 -5.32 49.67
C PRO A 482 -26.27 -4.57 50.76
N ARG A 483 -25.32 -5.24 51.42
CA ARG A 483 -24.40 -4.65 52.40
C ARG A 483 -22.98 -4.63 51.87
N ILE A 484 -22.24 -3.56 52.14
CA ILE A 484 -20.86 -3.38 51.64
C ILE A 484 -19.94 -4.56 51.99
N ASN A 485 -20.07 -5.13 53.19
CA ASN A 485 -19.25 -6.27 53.61
C ASN A 485 -19.43 -7.49 52.69
N LEU A 486 -20.65 -7.69 52.17
CA LEU A 486 -20.97 -8.76 51.23
C LEU A 486 -20.55 -8.40 49.79
N LEU A 487 -20.58 -7.12 49.43
CA LEU A 487 -20.15 -6.68 48.10
C LEU A 487 -18.64 -6.75 47.90
N ILE A 488 -17.85 -6.60 48.96
CA ILE A 488 -16.37 -6.64 48.90
C ILE A 488 -15.81 -8.07 49.05
N CYS A 489 -16.59 -9.03 49.58
CA CYS A 489 -16.06 -10.36 49.88
C CYS A 489 -15.81 -11.21 48.62
N GLU A 490 -15.09 -12.32 48.79
CA GLU A 490 -14.87 -13.29 47.71
C GLU A 490 -16.21 -13.87 47.22
N GLN A 491 -16.28 -14.20 45.93
CA GLN A 491 -17.51 -14.72 45.32
C GLN A 491 -18.04 -15.96 46.06
N LYS A 492 -17.15 -16.86 46.49
CA LYS A 492 -17.48 -18.05 47.28
C LYS A 492 -18.23 -17.72 48.57
N CYS A 493 -17.96 -16.58 49.20
CA CYS A 493 -18.63 -16.15 50.42
C CYS A 493 -20.06 -15.66 50.12
N ILE A 494 -20.26 -14.94 49.01
CA ILE A 494 -21.60 -14.55 48.55
C ILE A 494 -22.43 -15.79 48.24
N ASP A 495 -21.87 -16.73 47.47
CA ASP A 495 -22.57 -17.95 47.05
C ASP A 495 -22.96 -18.82 48.26
N ARG A 496 -22.07 -18.95 49.26
CA ARG A 496 -22.39 -19.64 50.53
C ARG A 496 -23.50 -18.93 51.29
N TYR A 497 -23.46 -17.60 51.37
CA TYR A 497 -24.45 -16.82 52.10
C TYR A 497 -25.83 -16.92 51.46
N VAL A 498 -25.91 -16.86 50.13
CA VAL A 498 -27.14 -17.07 49.35
C VAL A 498 -27.69 -18.48 49.58
N LYS A 499 -26.84 -19.52 49.49
CA LYS A 499 -27.23 -20.92 49.75
C LYS A 499 -27.82 -21.13 51.14
N LEU A 500 -27.17 -20.58 52.19
CA LEU A 500 -27.65 -20.71 53.57
C LEU A 500 -29.02 -20.05 53.76
N LYS A 501 -29.26 -18.88 53.18
CA LYS A 501 -30.55 -18.20 53.29
C LYS A 501 -31.66 -18.87 52.46
N SER A 502 -31.31 -19.48 51.32
CA SER A 502 -32.23 -20.30 50.52
C SER A 502 -32.67 -21.60 51.22
N HIS A 503 -31.81 -22.18 52.07
CA HIS A 503 -32.17 -23.33 52.90
C HIS A 503 -33.05 -22.93 54.09
N ASN A 504 -32.75 -21.82 54.75
CA ASN A 504 -33.55 -21.35 55.88
C ASN A 504 -34.95 -20.87 55.47
N SER A 505 -35.13 -20.35 54.25
CA SER A 505 -36.46 -19.99 53.72
C SER A 505 -37.31 -21.20 53.32
N LYS A 506 -36.70 -22.33 52.96
CA LYS A 506 -37.43 -23.58 52.68
C LYS A 506 -37.92 -24.29 53.95
N ASN A 507 -37.21 -24.16 55.07
CA ASN A 507 -37.60 -24.78 56.35
C ASN A 507 -38.70 -24.03 57.11
N ILE A 508 -39.06 -22.80 56.72
CA ILE A 508 -40.14 -22.02 57.36
C ILE A 508 -41.52 -22.35 56.76
N ASN A 509 -41.57 -23.01 55.59
CA ASN A 509 -42.82 -23.41 54.92
C ASN A 509 -43.22 -24.88 55.18
N THR A 510 -42.70 -25.50 56.24
CA THR A 510 -42.97 -26.91 56.58
C THR A 510 -43.47 -27.14 58.00
N ASP A 511 -44.02 -26.11 58.66
CA ASP A 511 -44.81 -26.27 59.90
C ASP A 511 -46.29 -25.94 59.64
#